data_AF-T5KPY1-F1
#
_entry.id   AF-T5KPY1-F1
#
_cell.length_a   1.000
_cell.length_b   1.000
_cell.length_c   1.000
_cell.angle_alpha   90.00
_cell.angle_beta   90.00
_cell.angle_gamma   90.00
#
_symmetry.space_group_name_H-M   'P 1'
#
loop_
_entity.id
_entity.type
_entity.pdbx_description
1 polymer ?
#
loop_
_entity_poly.entity_id
_entity_poly.type
_entity_poly.pdbx_seq_one_letter_code
_entity_poly.pdbx_strand_id
1 'polypeptide(L)'
;MRYLPAVVVDVVLVLIFAAIGRASHDENPAGFLLTAWPFLIALLVGHLLAALLPGRPRRPWSLPWGAVVWVVTVAGGMLIRVLSGDTAELPFIIVATLVLGAFLVGWRAIAALLRRRRSAADVTVESGAAVDSGAVVDSGAAVEPGAALTTDAESRDEPKG
;
A
#
# COMPACT_ATOMS: atom_id res chain seq x y z
N MET A 1 9.82 9.85 11.80
CA MET A 1 8.99 10.80 11.04
C MET A 1 8.90 10.36 9.57
N ARG A 2 7.93 9.51 9.18
CA ARG A 2 7.86 8.89 7.82
C ARG A 2 6.82 9.55 6.88
N TYR A 3 6.29 10.72 7.26
CA TYR A 3 5.27 11.47 6.51
C TYR A 3 5.88 12.43 5.48
N LEU A 4 7.01 13.03 5.83
CA LEU A 4 7.73 13.99 5.00
C LEU A 4 8.02 13.50 3.57
N PRO A 5 8.52 12.27 3.33
CA PRO A 5 8.81 11.83 1.97
C PRO A 5 7.56 11.69 1.10
N ALA A 6 6.40 11.33 1.67
CA ALA A 6 5.16 11.22 0.89
C ALA A 6 4.66 12.61 0.46
N VAL A 7 4.69 13.58 1.38
CA VAL A 7 4.30 14.97 1.08
C VAL A 7 5.24 15.58 0.03
N VAL A 8 6.55 15.36 0.15
CA VAL A 8 7.53 15.86 -0.83
C VAL A 8 7.28 15.28 -2.22
N VAL A 9 7.05 13.96 -2.31
CA VAL A 9 6.72 13.31 -3.61
C VAL A 9 5.43 13.89 -4.19
N ASP A 10 4.38 14.01 -3.37
CA ASP A 10 3.09 14.53 -3.83
C ASP A 10 3.21 16.00 -4.30
N VAL A 11 3.99 16.83 -3.60
CA VAL A 11 4.30 18.22 -4.01
C VAL A 11 5.06 18.25 -5.34
N VAL A 12 6.13 17.46 -5.48
CA VAL A 12 6.92 17.40 -6.72
C VAL A 12 6.05 16.97 -7.90
N LEU A 13 5.16 15.98 -7.70
CA LEU A 13 4.25 15.52 -8.74
C LEU A 13 3.23 16.60 -9.15
N VAL A 14 2.71 17.38 -8.20
CA VAL A 14 1.82 18.52 -8.52
C VAL A 14 2.56 19.60 -9.30
N LEU A 15 3.83 19.88 -8.96
CA LEU A 15 4.67 20.83 -9.71
C LEU A 15 4.92 20.33 -11.14
N ILE A 16 5.22 19.04 -11.30
CA ILE A 16 5.40 18.41 -12.62
C ILE A 16 4.11 18.50 -13.44
N PHE A 17 2.95 18.22 -12.86
CA PHE A 17 1.65 18.39 -13.53
C PHE A 17 1.47 19.81 -14.05
N ALA A 18 1.72 20.83 -13.22
CA ALA A 18 1.55 22.22 -13.62
C ALA A 18 2.54 22.65 -14.71
N ALA A 19 3.79 22.18 -14.64
CA ALA A 19 4.80 22.46 -15.66
C ALA A 19 4.46 21.81 -17.01
N ILE A 20 4.06 20.53 -17.00
CA ILE A 20 3.63 19.80 -18.21
C ILE A 20 2.38 20.43 -18.81
N GLY A 21 1.39 20.77 -17.96
CA GLY A 21 0.16 21.41 -18.40
C GLY A 21 0.43 22.70 -19.17
N ARG A 22 1.26 23.59 -18.62
CA ARG A 22 1.65 24.83 -19.32
C ARG A 22 2.46 24.59 -20.59
N ALA A 23 3.46 23.73 -20.53
CA ALA A 23 4.28 23.41 -21.70
C ALA A 23 3.44 22.84 -22.86
N SER A 24 2.35 22.13 -22.55
CA SER A 24 1.43 21.56 -23.54
C SER A 24 0.52 22.59 -24.21
N HIS A 25 0.41 23.80 -23.65
CA HIS A 25 -0.39 24.90 -24.19
C HIS A 25 0.48 25.99 -24.86
N ASP A 26 1.76 25.70 -25.16
CA ASP A 26 2.77 26.66 -25.65
C ASP A 26 2.94 27.90 -24.76
N GLU A 27 2.54 27.81 -23.49
CA GLU A 27 2.69 28.88 -22.52
C GLU A 27 4.09 28.87 -21.92
N ASN A 28 4.56 30.06 -21.48
CA ASN A 28 5.85 30.18 -20.82
C ASN A 28 5.89 29.28 -19.55
N PRO A 29 6.82 28.30 -19.49
CA PRO A 29 6.90 27.34 -18.39
C PRO A 29 7.26 28.02 -17.07
N ALA A 30 7.87 29.21 -17.07
CA ALA A 30 8.26 29.92 -15.86
C ALA A 30 7.07 30.29 -14.93
N GLY A 31 5.86 30.44 -15.47
CA GLY A 31 4.70 30.77 -14.65
C GLY A 31 3.91 29.56 -14.15
N PHE A 32 4.43 28.34 -14.24
CA PHE A 32 3.75 27.13 -13.75
C PHE A 32 3.31 27.21 -12.28
N LEU A 33 3.96 28.04 -11.46
CA LEU A 33 3.54 28.32 -10.08
C LEU A 33 2.13 28.92 -10.01
N LEU A 34 1.74 29.78 -10.97
CA LEU A 34 0.39 30.36 -11.03
C LEU A 34 -0.67 29.29 -11.33
N THR A 35 -0.29 28.21 -12.01
CA THR A 35 -1.16 27.05 -12.24
C THR A 35 -1.11 26.07 -11.06
N ALA A 36 0.05 25.94 -10.39
CA ALA A 36 0.28 24.97 -9.33
C ALA A 36 -0.30 25.39 -7.98
N TRP A 37 -0.24 26.69 -7.62
CA TRP A 37 -0.56 27.15 -6.26
C TRP A 37 -1.95 26.76 -5.74
N PRO A 38 -3.05 26.73 -6.54
CA PRO A 38 -4.36 26.32 -6.03
C PRO A 38 -4.34 24.85 -5.60
N PHE A 39 -3.69 24.00 -6.41
CA PHE A 39 -3.54 22.58 -6.15
C PHE A 39 -2.57 22.30 -5.01
N LEU A 40 -1.52 23.10 -4.83
CA LEU A 40 -0.60 22.97 -3.70
C LEU A 40 -1.31 23.26 -2.37
N ILE A 41 -2.12 24.32 -2.31
CA ILE A 41 -2.93 24.63 -1.12
C ILE A 41 -3.90 23.48 -0.85
N ALA A 42 -4.62 23.03 -1.88
CA ALA A 42 -5.56 21.93 -1.75
C ALA A 42 -4.90 20.61 -1.34
N LEU A 43 -3.67 20.35 -1.79
CA LEU A 43 -2.87 19.18 -1.42
C LEU A 43 -2.50 19.18 0.07
N LEU A 44 -2.07 20.34 0.58
CA LEU A 44 -1.74 20.50 1.99
C LEU A 44 -2.98 20.32 2.87
N VAL A 45 -4.12 20.90 2.46
CA VAL A 45 -5.41 20.72 3.12
C VAL A 45 -5.84 19.25 3.06
N GLY A 46 -5.68 18.58 1.92
CA GLY A 46 -5.98 17.16 1.75
C GLY A 46 -5.18 16.26 2.69
N HIS A 47 -3.89 16.55 2.85
CA HIS A 47 -3.04 15.85 3.83
C HIS A 47 -3.46 16.12 5.27
N LEU A 48 -3.82 17.37 5.60
CA LEU A 48 -4.28 17.73 6.93
C LEU A 48 -5.60 17.04 7.27
N LEU A 49 -6.59 17.09 6.37
CA LEU A 49 -7.89 16.43 6.55
C LEU A 49 -7.73 14.91 6.66
N ALA A 50 -6.88 14.31 5.82
CA ALA A 50 -6.57 12.89 5.93
C ALA A 50 -5.92 12.55 7.28
N ALA A 51 -5.10 13.44 7.85
CA ALA A 51 -4.47 13.26 9.16
C ALA A 51 -5.43 13.43 10.34
N LEU A 52 -6.44 14.29 10.21
CA LEU A 52 -7.41 14.58 11.26
C LEU A 52 -8.56 13.55 11.32
N LEU A 53 -8.74 12.71 10.29
CA LEU A 53 -9.91 11.83 10.19
C LEU A 53 -9.87 10.68 11.23
N PRO A 54 -10.85 10.60 12.16
CA PRO A 54 -10.86 9.61 13.23
C PRO A 54 -11.29 8.24 12.66
N GLY A 55 -10.32 7.38 12.32
CA GLY A 55 -10.61 5.96 12.07
C GLY A 55 -9.87 5.27 10.93
N ARG A 56 -8.86 5.86 10.26
CA ARG A 56 -8.14 5.16 9.17
C ARG A 56 -6.71 5.67 8.94
N PRO A 57 -5.92 4.95 8.14
CA PRO A 57 -4.69 4.28 8.57
C PRO A 57 -3.53 5.24 8.84
N ARG A 58 -2.89 5.08 9.99
CA ARG A 58 -1.68 5.84 10.42
C ARG A 58 -0.52 5.81 9.42
N ARG A 59 -0.60 4.98 8.38
CA ARG A 59 0.43 4.83 7.35
C ARG A 59 0.08 5.70 6.14
N PRO A 60 0.89 6.74 5.84
CA PRO A 60 0.64 7.61 4.68
C PRO A 60 0.59 6.80 3.38
N TRP A 61 1.28 5.67 3.32
CA TRP A 61 1.39 4.78 2.16
C TRP A 61 0.12 3.98 1.78
N SER A 62 -1.00 4.19 2.45
CA SER A 62 -2.24 3.46 2.14
C SER A 62 -2.99 4.05 0.93
N LEU A 63 -3.67 3.19 0.17
CA LEU A 63 -4.57 3.61 -0.92
C LEU A 63 -5.73 4.51 -0.46
N PRO A 64 -6.48 4.21 0.63
CA PRO A 64 -7.58 5.07 1.05
C PRO A 64 -7.11 6.48 1.47
N TRP A 65 -5.90 6.61 2.02
CA TRP A 65 -5.30 7.92 2.27
C TRP A 65 -5.08 8.68 0.97
N GLY A 66 -4.46 8.03 -0.03
CA GLY A 66 -4.23 8.63 -1.35
C GLY A 66 -5.54 9.08 -2.01
N ALA A 67 -6.61 8.30 -1.87
CA ALA A 67 -7.92 8.65 -2.42
C ALA A 67 -8.53 9.90 -1.76
N VAL A 68 -8.45 10.02 -0.42
CA VAL A 68 -8.93 11.22 0.29
C VAL A 68 -8.12 12.45 -0.13
N VAL A 69 -6.79 12.34 -0.13
CA VAL A 69 -5.92 13.43 -0.56
C VAL A 69 -6.22 13.81 -2.01
N TRP A 70 -6.39 12.85 -2.91
CA TRP A 70 -6.72 13.09 -4.31
C TRP A 70 -8.04 13.85 -4.47
N VAL A 71 -9.13 13.38 -3.86
CA VAL A 71 -10.45 14.01 -3.95
C VAL A 71 -10.40 15.45 -3.42
N VAL A 72 -9.77 15.67 -2.26
CA VAL A 72 -9.63 17.01 -1.69
C VAL A 72 -8.75 17.90 -2.56
N THR A 73 -7.68 17.36 -3.14
CA THR A 73 -6.76 18.15 -3.99
C THR A 73 -7.45 18.59 -5.28
N VAL A 74 -8.23 17.71 -5.92
CA VAL A 74 -8.99 18.06 -7.13
C VAL A 74 -10.08 19.05 -6.80
N ALA A 75 -10.94 18.75 -5.81
CA ALA A 75 -12.07 19.61 -5.47
C ALA A 75 -11.60 20.99 -4.96
N GLY A 76 -10.64 20.99 -4.02
CA GLY A 76 -10.07 22.23 -3.47
C GLY A 76 -9.28 23.03 -4.49
N GLY A 77 -8.51 22.35 -5.36
CA GLY A 77 -7.72 23.01 -6.41
C GLY A 77 -8.62 23.71 -7.42
N MET A 78 -9.69 23.05 -7.86
CA MET A 78 -10.69 23.65 -8.75
C MET A 78 -11.44 24.79 -8.08
N LEU A 79 -11.82 24.64 -6.81
CA LEU A 79 -12.52 25.68 -6.07
C LEU A 79 -11.65 26.93 -5.92
N ILE A 80 -10.40 26.79 -5.47
CA ILE A 80 -9.46 27.92 -5.32
C ILE A 80 -9.21 28.59 -6.67
N ARG A 81 -9.06 27.80 -7.74
CA ARG A 81 -8.85 28.30 -9.10
C ARG A 81 -10.01 29.18 -9.58
N VAL A 82 -11.24 28.71 -9.44
CA VAL A 82 -12.45 29.47 -9.83
C VAL A 82 -12.60 30.73 -8.98
N LEU A 83 -12.37 30.64 -7.68
CA LEU A 83 -12.43 31.79 -6.78
C LEU A 83 -11.34 32.85 -7.07
N SER A 84 -10.24 32.43 -7.69
CA SER A 84 -9.14 33.33 -8.09
C SER A 84 -9.37 34.01 -9.45
N GLY A 85 -10.54 33.78 -10.07
CA GLY A 85 -10.91 34.39 -11.35
C GLY A 85 -10.45 33.63 -12.59
N ASP A 86 -9.91 32.41 -12.42
CA ASP A 86 -9.47 31.55 -13.52
C ASP A 86 -10.58 30.54 -13.86
N THR A 87 -10.63 30.05 -15.10
CA THR A 87 -11.71 29.15 -15.54
C THR A 87 -11.38 27.68 -15.24
N ALA A 88 -12.43 26.92 -14.92
CA ALA A 88 -12.38 25.46 -14.81
C ALA A 88 -13.06 24.85 -16.03
N GLU A 89 -12.40 24.92 -17.18
CA GLU A 89 -12.94 24.30 -18.39
C GLU A 89 -13.04 22.78 -18.22
N LEU A 90 -14.06 22.18 -18.83
CA LEU A 90 -14.33 20.74 -18.71
C LEU A 90 -13.11 19.87 -19.06
N PRO A 91 -12.34 20.15 -20.13
CA PRO A 91 -11.13 19.39 -20.44
C PRO A 91 -10.07 19.49 -19.34
N PHE A 92 -9.89 20.68 -18.76
CA PHE A 92 -8.95 20.89 -17.67
C PHE A 92 -9.35 20.10 -16.42
N ILE A 93 -10.65 20.07 -16.09
CA ILE A 93 -11.16 19.26 -14.97
C ILE A 93 -10.85 17.78 -15.16
N ILE A 94 -11.12 17.25 -16.35
CA ILE A 94 -10.90 15.83 -16.67
C ILE A 94 -9.40 15.50 -16.59
N VAL A 95 -8.55 16.27 -17.27
CA VAL A 95 -7.10 16.04 -17.29
C VAL A 95 -6.50 16.18 -15.89
N ALA A 96 -6.83 17.24 -15.15
CA ALA A 96 -6.35 17.42 -13.79
C ALA A 96 -6.77 16.27 -12.88
N THR A 97 -8.03 15.82 -12.97
CA THR A 97 -8.56 14.71 -12.16
C THR A 97 -7.80 13.41 -12.45
N LEU A 98 -7.59 13.09 -13.73
CA LEU A 98 -6.89 11.87 -14.15
C LEU A 98 -5.41 11.91 -13.79
N VAL A 99 -4.72 13.01 -14.09
CA VAL A 99 -3.27 13.14 -13.84
C VAL A 99 -2.98 13.19 -12.35
N LEU A 100 -3.69 14.01 -11.56
CA LEU A 100 -3.53 14.01 -10.10
C LEU A 100 -3.93 12.66 -9.49
N GLY A 101 -4.92 11.97 -10.05
CA GLY A 101 -5.31 10.64 -9.60
C GLY A 101 -4.19 9.63 -9.82
N ALA A 102 -3.64 9.58 -11.04
CA ALA A 102 -2.49 8.74 -11.36
C ALA A 102 -1.27 9.09 -10.51
N PHE A 103 -1.01 10.38 -10.30
CA PHE A 103 0.15 10.84 -9.55
C PHE A 103 0.03 10.59 -8.06
N LEU A 104 -1.10 10.89 -7.41
CA LEU A 104 -1.26 10.77 -5.96
C LEU A 104 -1.65 9.36 -5.51
N VAL A 105 -2.42 8.63 -6.32
CA VAL A 105 -2.88 7.26 -6.01
C VAL A 105 -1.98 6.21 -6.67
N GLY A 106 -1.49 6.45 -7.88
CA GLY A 106 -0.72 5.47 -8.65
C GLY A 106 0.62 5.10 -8.02
N TRP A 107 1.40 6.06 -7.52
CA TRP A 107 2.67 5.75 -6.83
C TRP A 107 2.45 4.92 -5.56
N ARG A 108 1.35 5.17 -4.85
CA ARG A 108 0.94 4.41 -3.66
C ARG A 108 0.51 2.99 -4.03
N ALA A 109 -0.21 2.81 -5.14
CA ALA A 109 -0.57 1.51 -5.67
C ALA A 109 0.68 0.70 -6.08
N ILE A 110 1.63 1.34 -6.77
CA ILE A 110 2.93 0.74 -7.13
C ILE A 110 3.70 0.34 -5.87
N ALA A 111 3.80 1.22 -4.87
CA ALA A 111 4.47 0.91 -3.61
C ALA A 111 3.80 -0.23 -2.82
N ALA A 112 2.46 -0.33 -2.86
CA ALA A 112 1.73 -1.44 -2.27
C ALA A 112 2.02 -2.76 -2.99
N LEU A 113 2.05 -2.74 -4.33
CA LEU A 113 2.36 -3.90 -5.15
C LEU A 113 3.80 -4.38 -4.93
N LEU A 114 4.77 -3.48 -4.92
CA LEU A 114 6.18 -3.79 -4.67
C LEU A 114 6.43 -4.39 -3.27
N ARG A 115 5.62 -4.02 -2.27
CA ARG A 115 5.67 -4.64 -0.92
C ARG A 115 5.13 -6.07 -0.94
N ARG A 116 4.00 -6.30 -1.61
CA ARG A 116 3.44 -7.66 -1.79
C ARG A 116 4.42 -8.61 -2.46
N ARG A 117 5.15 -8.15 -3.47
CA ARG A 117 6.14 -8.96 -4.20
C ARG A 117 7.33 -9.38 -3.34
N ARG A 118 7.79 -8.51 -2.42
CA ARG A 118 8.87 -8.84 -1.49
C ARG A 118 8.46 -9.90 -0.48
N SER A 119 7.27 -9.77 0.12
CA SER A 119 6.76 -10.79 1.04
C SER A 119 6.58 -12.16 0.37
N ALA A 120 6.21 -12.21 -0.91
CA ALA A 120 6.14 -13.47 -1.65
C ALA A 120 7.53 -14.08 -1.89
N ALA A 121 8.54 -13.26 -2.20
CA ALA A 121 9.91 -13.72 -2.37
C ALA A 121 10.53 -14.23 -1.05
N ASP A 122 10.29 -13.54 0.06
CA ASP A 122 10.77 -13.97 1.39
C ASP A 122 10.16 -15.34 1.78
N VAL A 123 8.86 -15.55 1.53
CA VAL A 123 8.19 -16.84 1.80
C VAL A 123 8.76 -17.98 0.94
N THR A 124 9.11 -17.72 -0.32
CA THR A 124 9.75 -18.73 -1.17
C THR A 124 11.17 -19.09 -0.73
N VAL A 125 11.92 -18.13 -0.17
CA VAL A 125 13.28 -18.35 0.34
C VAL A 125 13.25 -19.12 1.67
N GLU A 126 12.31 -18.79 2.57
CA GLU A 126 12.14 -19.47 3.85
C GLU A 126 11.69 -20.93 3.68
N SER A 127 10.77 -21.19 2.74
CA SER A 127 10.32 -22.55 2.41
C SER A 127 11.45 -23.39 1.79
N GLY A 128 12.29 -22.80 0.93
CA GLY A 128 13.47 -23.49 0.37
C GLY A 128 14.54 -23.83 1.42
N ALA A 129 14.76 -22.94 2.39
CA ALA A 129 15.70 -23.18 3.49
C ALA A 129 15.18 -24.24 4.49
N ALA A 130 13.87 -24.31 4.72
CA ALA A 130 13.25 -25.30 5.59
C ALA A 130 13.28 -26.73 5.00
N VAL A 131 13.16 -26.86 3.67
CA VAL A 131 13.24 -28.16 2.97
C VAL A 131 14.65 -28.76 3.03
N ASP A 132 15.70 -27.92 2.98
CA ASP A 132 17.09 -28.36 3.07
C ASP A 132 17.48 -28.84 4.49
N SER A 133 16.81 -28.32 5.53
CA SER A 133 17.05 -28.72 6.93
C SER A 133 16.32 -30.01 7.37
N GLY A 134 15.36 -30.50 6.59
CA GLY A 134 14.51 -31.65 6.96
C GLY A 134 14.97 -33.02 6.47
N ALA A 135 16.03 -33.10 5.66
CA ALA A 135 16.45 -34.34 4.98
C ALA A 135 17.42 -35.23 5.78
N VAL A 136 17.76 -34.87 7.02
CA VAL A 136 18.64 -35.69 7.89
C VAL A 136 17.83 -36.23 9.08
N VAL A 137 16.92 -37.16 8.81
CA VAL A 137 16.43 -38.10 9.83
C VAL A 137 16.75 -39.51 9.33
N ASP A 138 17.82 -40.01 9.93
CA ASP A 138 18.44 -41.32 9.76
C ASP A 138 17.42 -42.47 9.91
N SER A 139 17.28 -43.28 8.86
CA SER A 139 16.59 -44.57 8.89
C SER A 139 17.62 -45.67 9.13
N GLY A 140 17.72 -46.13 10.37
CA GLY A 140 18.59 -47.23 10.76
C GLY A 140 17.92 -48.22 11.71
N ALA A 141 17.52 -49.38 11.16
CA ALA A 141 17.52 -50.74 11.77
C ALA A 141 16.65 -51.02 13.04
N ALA A 142 16.01 -52.16 13.30
CA ALA A 142 15.91 -53.51 12.70
C ALA A 142 14.61 -54.16 13.24
N VAL A 143 13.80 -54.83 12.40
CA VAL A 143 13.55 -56.29 12.35
C VAL A 143 13.81 -57.09 13.64
N GLU A 144 12.76 -57.68 14.22
CA GLU A 144 12.76 -58.97 14.93
C GLU A 144 11.35 -59.62 14.80
N PRO A 145 11.23 -60.84 14.23
CA PRO A 145 10.05 -61.70 14.31
C PRO A 145 10.33 -62.92 15.19
N GLY A 146 9.53 -63.18 16.23
CA GLY A 146 9.76 -64.38 17.05
C GLY A 146 8.68 -64.65 18.10
N ALA A 147 8.01 -65.79 17.94
CA ALA A 147 6.98 -66.31 18.81
C ALA A 147 7.49 -66.72 20.20
N ALA A 148 6.66 -66.53 21.24
CA ALA A 148 6.70 -67.37 22.44
C ALA A 148 5.32 -67.43 23.11
N LEU A 149 4.88 -68.67 23.29
CA LEU A 149 3.74 -69.20 24.02
C LEU A 149 3.98 -69.10 25.55
N THR A 150 2.90 -69.08 26.34
CA THR A 150 2.65 -69.66 27.71
C THR A 150 1.82 -68.67 28.55
N THR A 151 0.52 -68.88 28.74
CA THR A 151 -0.17 -69.69 29.79
C THR A 151 0.00 -69.21 31.23
N ASP A 152 -1.12 -69.31 31.95
CA ASP A 152 -1.38 -69.25 33.39
C ASP A 152 -1.75 -67.85 33.94
N ALA A 153 -3.05 -67.57 34.15
CA ALA A 153 -3.92 -68.00 35.25
C ALA A 153 -3.83 -67.03 36.45
N GLU A 154 -4.92 -66.32 36.75
CA GLU A 154 -5.47 -66.25 38.11
C GLU A 154 -6.85 -65.56 38.08
N SER A 155 -7.84 -66.25 38.63
CA SER A 155 -9.19 -65.79 38.92
C SER A 155 -9.24 -64.87 40.15
N ARG A 156 -10.16 -63.89 40.17
CA ARG A 156 -11.07 -63.53 41.29
C ARG A 156 -11.81 -62.24 40.94
N ASP A 157 -13.12 -62.28 40.73
CA ASP A 157 -14.18 -62.14 41.75
C ASP A 157 -14.02 -60.89 42.63
N GLU A 158 -14.78 -59.81 42.36
CA GLU A 158 -16.03 -59.53 43.09
C GLU A 158 -16.74 -58.27 42.51
N PRO A 159 -18.09 -58.25 42.43
CA PRO A 159 -18.89 -57.06 42.16
C PRO A 159 -19.71 -56.62 43.39
N LYS A 160 -19.65 -55.35 43.83
CA LYS A 160 -20.67 -54.74 44.70
C LYS A 160 -20.71 -53.21 44.58
N GLY A 161 -21.93 -52.68 44.46
CA GLY A 161 -22.29 -51.31 44.91
C GLY A 161 -22.82 -50.41 43.83
#